data_AF-A0A6J7ZH27-F1
#
_entry.id   AF-A0A6J7ZH27-F1
#
_cell.length_a   1.000
_cell.length_b   1.000
_cell.length_c   1.000
_cell.angle_alpha   90.00
_cell.angle_beta   90.00
_cell.angle_gamma   90.00
#
_symmetry.space_group_name_H-M   'P 1'
#
loop_
_entity.id
_entity.type
_entity.pdbx_description
1 polymer ?
#
loop_
_entity_poly.entity_id
_entity_poly.type
_entity_poly.pdbx_seq_one_letter_code
_entity_poly.pdbx_strand_id
1 'polypeptide(L)'
;MAVPRGMFVFSENLIKCCVCYSVRKAIDATWLNDRDQFLFPNDGWQNDTEFQNDCFIYTLFNNNIQSKFGTNHWIPFTEQEVNAQNKFESHFMTDFINGKMKVEEETVLFGSASSPNQKREFSAEAKAVFDAGREFWSYYHKQPNVNVNASLYDIREYFQGRNEKGRMNSKSNDAHYMQLIGELRNQLNFLADKIKPKIYEYEFLKE
;
A
#
# COMPACT_ATOMS: atom_id res chain seq x y z
N MET A 1 16.11 2.85 -10.99
CA MET A 1 16.46 4.23 -10.56
C MET A 1 16.57 4.31 -9.03
N ALA A 2 17.78 4.46 -8.48
CA ALA A 2 18.00 4.57 -7.04
C ALA A 2 17.79 6.02 -6.58
N VAL A 3 16.81 6.28 -5.71
CA VAL A 3 16.61 7.60 -5.10
C VAL A 3 17.25 7.59 -3.70
N PRO A 4 18.46 8.14 -3.52
CA PRO A 4 19.23 7.99 -2.27
C PRO A 4 18.60 8.66 -1.05
N ARG A 5 17.59 9.53 -1.24
CA ARG A 5 16.86 10.23 -0.17
C ARG A 5 15.40 9.76 0.00
N GLY A 6 15.02 8.66 -0.66
CA GLY A 6 13.61 8.26 -0.76
C GLY A 6 12.86 9.07 -1.82
N MET A 7 11.64 8.63 -2.12
CA MET A 7 10.78 9.21 -3.15
C MET A 7 9.65 9.97 -2.48
N PHE A 8 9.50 11.25 -2.81
CA PHE A 8 8.36 12.04 -2.35
C PHE A 8 7.11 11.60 -3.11
N VAL A 9 6.02 11.37 -2.38
CA VAL A 9 4.75 10.94 -2.94
C VAL A 9 3.81 12.14 -3.01
N PHE A 10 3.32 12.40 -4.21
CA PHE A 10 2.33 13.42 -4.56
C PHE A 10 1.19 12.76 -5.37
N SER A 11 0.15 13.52 -5.68
CA SER A 11 -1.06 12.96 -6.30
C SER A 11 -0.78 12.35 -7.68
N GLU A 12 0.10 12.97 -8.45
CA GLU A 12 0.41 12.64 -9.85
C GLU A 12 1.39 11.48 -9.98
N ASN A 13 2.17 11.20 -8.93
CA ASN A 13 3.22 10.18 -8.95
C ASN A 13 2.91 8.96 -8.09
N LEU A 14 1.78 8.93 -7.37
CA LEU A 14 1.42 7.88 -6.42
C LEU A 14 1.54 6.47 -7.03
N ILE A 15 0.95 6.24 -8.20
CA ILE A 15 0.99 4.92 -8.85
C ILE A 15 2.41 4.54 -9.28
N LYS A 16 3.15 5.48 -9.89
CA LYS A 16 4.56 5.25 -10.27
C LYS A 16 5.40 4.92 -9.03
N CYS A 17 5.10 5.56 -7.91
CA CYS A 17 5.76 5.29 -6.63
C CYS A 17 5.46 3.88 -6.12
N CYS A 18 4.18 3.47 -6.15
CA CYS A 18 3.73 2.14 -5.75
C CYS A 18 4.33 1.03 -6.61
N VAL A 19 4.42 1.22 -7.93
CA VAL A 19 5.07 0.25 -8.84
C VAL A 19 6.54 0.10 -8.47
N CYS A 20 7.29 1.21 -8.37
CA CYS A 20 8.70 1.18 -7.96
C CYS A 20 8.91 0.52 -6.59
N TYR A 21 8.00 0.76 -5.64
CA TYR A 21 8.05 0.17 -4.31
C TYR A 21 7.82 -1.35 -4.37
N SER A 22 6.78 -1.77 -5.10
CA SER A 22 6.37 -3.18 -5.21
C SER A 22 7.41 -4.01 -5.91
N VAL A 23 7.97 -3.53 -7.03
CA VAL A 23 9.07 -4.19 -7.75
C VAL A 23 10.24 -4.52 -6.82
N ARG A 24 10.63 -3.56 -5.97
CA ARG A 24 11.76 -3.70 -5.05
C ARG A 24 11.48 -4.58 -3.82
N LYS A 25 10.20 -4.84 -3.53
CA LYS A 25 9.75 -5.52 -2.31
C LYS A 25 9.10 -6.87 -2.58
N ALA A 26 8.66 -7.13 -3.80
CA ALA A 26 8.08 -8.41 -4.21
C ALA A 26 9.17 -9.45 -4.51
N ILE A 27 10.37 -9.01 -4.90
CA ILE A 27 11.52 -9.87 -5.16
C ILE A 27 12.60 -9.57 -4.12
N ASP A 28 13.17 -10.62 -3.53
CA ASP A 28 14.29 -10.50 -2.62
C ASP A 28 15.53 -9.97 -3.35
N ALA A 29 16.20 -9.02 -2.72
CA ALA A 29 17.45 -8.48 -3.24
C ALA A 29 18.58 -9.51 -3.08
N THR A 30 19.17 -9.88 -4.20
CA THR A 30 20.37 -10.68 -4.38
C THR A 30 21.46 -9.80 -4.99
N TRP A 31 22.70 -10.27 -5.01
CA TRP A 31 23.80 -9.51 -5.63
C TRP A 31 23.61 -9.25 -7.14
N LEU A 32 22.75 -10.04 -7.83
CA LEU A 32 22.47 -9.89 -9.26
C LEU A 32 21.46 -8.77 -9.55
N ASN A 33 20.45 -8.60 -8.71
CA ASN A 33 19.35 -7.64 -8.91
C ASN A 33 19.39 -6.44 -7.93
N ASP A 34 20.34 -6.40 -6.99
CA ASP A 34 20.48 -5.26 -6.08
C ASP A 34 21.01 -4.03 -6.83
N ARG A 35 20.13 -3.04 -7.01
CA ARG A 35 20.43 -1.66 -7.44
C ARG A 35 21.06 -1.54 -8.83
N ASP A 36 20.50 -2.23 -9.82
CA ASP A 36 20.79 -1.87 -11.22
C ASP A 36 20.31 -0.43 -11.50
N GLN A 37 21.25 0.45 -11.84
CA GLN A 37 21.00 1.86 -12.10
C GLN A 37 20.73 2.17 -13.58
N PHE A 38 21.08 1.24 -14.47
CA PHE A 38 21.02 1.44 -15.93
C PHE A 38 19.82 0.75 -16.57
N LEU A 39 19.18 -0.17 -15.84
CA LEU A 39 17.96 -0.82 -16.30
C LEU A 39 16.76 0.12 -16.24
N PHE A 40 16.05 0.22 -17.37
CA PHE A 40 14.79 0.93 -17.50
C PHE A 40 13.72 -0.07 -17.95
N PRO A 41 12.50 -0.01 -17.39
CA PRO A 41 11.41 -0.88 -17.81
C PRO A 41 10.90 -0.47 -19.19
N ASN A 42 10.28 -1.41 -19.90
CA ASN A 42 9.55 -1.09 -21.13
C ASN A 42 8.26 -0.31 -20.81
N ASP A 43 7.61 0.28 -21.82
CA ASP A 43 6.41 1.10 -21.61
C ASP A 43 5.12 0.28 -21.42
N GLY A 44 5.19 -1.06 -21.48
CA GLY A 44 4.02 -1.96 -21.40
C GLY A 44 3.23 -1.82 -20.10
N TRP A 45 3.92 -1.63 -18.96
CA TRP A 45 3.27 -1.48 -17.65
C TRP A 45 2.43 -0.20 -17.52
N GLN A 46 2.65 0.81 -18.37
CA GLN A 46 1.92 2.08 -18.31
C GLN A 46 0.44 1.90 -18.70
N ASN A 47 0.16 0.91 -19.56
CA ASN A 47 -1.20 0.58 -20.01
C ASN A 47 -1.83 -0.57 -19.21
N ASP A 48 -1.04 -1.34 -18.47
CA ASP A 48 -1.53 -2.42 -17.60
C ASP A 48 -2.07 -1.84 -16.28
N THR A 49 -3.36 -1.51 -16.27
CA THR A 49 -4.06 -0.98 -15.09
C THR A 49 -4.22 -2.03 -13.99
N GLU A 50 -4.27 -3.32 -14.32
CA GLU A 50 -4.36 -4.40 -13.34
C GLU A 50 -3.04 -4.50 -12.56
N PHE A 51 -1.90 -4.56 -13.26
CA PHE A 51 -0.58 -4.57 -12.63
C PHE A 51 -0.34 -3.34 -11.75
N GLN A 52 -0.75 -2.15 -12.21
CA GLN A 52 -0.66 -0.92 -11.43
C GLN A 52 -1.49 -0.98 -10.15
N ASN A 53 -2.72 -1.51 -10.24
CA ASN A 53 -3.61 -1.64 -9.09
C ASN A 53 -3.13 -2.72 -8.10
N ASP A 54 -2.57 -3.82 -8.60
CA ASP A 54 -1.96 -4.87 -7.78
C ASP A 54 -0.74 -4.33 -7.02
N CYS A 55 0.13 -3.56 -7.69
CA CYS A 55 1.25 -2.86 -7.04
C CYS A 55 0.78 -1.83 -6.00
N PHE A 56 -0.31 -1.11 -6.30
CA PHE A 56 -0.89 -0.16 -5.36
C PHE A 56 -1.35 -0.85 -4.07
N ILE A 57 -2.13 -1.93 -4.17
CA ILE A 57 -2.61 -2.69 -3.00
C ILE A 57 -1.44 -3.32 -2.24
N TYR A 58 -0.46 -3.89 -2.94
CA TYR A 58 0.74 -4.43 -2.30
C TYR A 58 1.47 -3.38 -1.46
N THR A 59 1.66 -2.18 -2.00
CA THR A 59 2.31 -1.07 -1.29
C THR A 59 1.50 -0.62 -0.07
N LEU A 60 0.18 -0.60 -0.19
CA LEU A 60 -0.72 -0.12 0.85
C LEU A 60 -0.69 -1.00 2.12
N PHE A 61 -0.47 -2.31 1.97
CA PHE A 61 -0.38 -3.24 3.11
C PHE A 61 1.05 -3.74 3.43
N ASN A 62 2.08 -3.22 2.75
CA ASN A 62 3.48 -3.56 3.03
C ASN A 62 4.34 -2.35 3.47
N ASN A 63 3.75 -1.15 3.60
CA ASN A 63 4.48 0.05 4.02
C ASN A 63 4.83 0.06 5.52
N ASN A 64 5.72 0.99 5.89
CA ASN A 64 6.15 1.24 7.28
C ASN A 64 5.84 2.69 7.71
N ILE A 65 4.72 3.23 7.26
CA ILE A 65 4.25 4.56 7.66
C ILE A 65 3.97 4.54 9.16
N GLN A 66 4.17 5.67 9.84
CA GLN A 66 3.92 5.79 11.28
C GLN A 66 3.17 7.09 11.52
N SER A 67 2.07 7.03 12.26
CA SER A 67 1.24 8.22 12.55
C SER A 67 1.97 9.24 13.43
N LYS A 68 3.08 8.85 14.07
CA LYS A 68 3.88 9.76 14.90
C LYS A 68 4.56 10.90 14.11
N PHE A 69 4.69 10.75 12.79
CA PHE A 69 5.35 11.73 11.93
C PHE A 69 4.36 12.69 11.23
N GLY A 70 3.05 12.51 11.43
CA GLY A 70 2.01 13.35 10.83
C GLY A 70 0.72 12.58 10.58
N THR A 71 -0.26 13.25 9.98
CA THR A 71 -1.55 12.67 9.62
C THR A 71 -1.37 11.48 8.67
N ASN A 72 -2.06 10.39 8.98
CA ASN A 72 -2.02 9.19 8.16
C ASN A 72 -3.00 9.30 6.99
N HIS A 73 -2.48 9.53 5.80
CA HIS A 73 -3.27 9.59 4.56
C HIS A 73 -3.49 8.23 3.90
N TRP A 74 -2.91 7.15 4.42
CA TRP A 74 -2.81 5.84 3.75
C TRP A 74 -3.87 4.82 4.20
N ILE A 75 -4.89 5.26 4.96
CA ILE A 75 -5.99 4.42 5.43
C ILE A 75 -6.95 4.19 4.25
N PRO A 76 -7.11 2.94 3.76
CA PRO A 76 -7.91 2.66 2.57
C PRO A 76 -9.40 2.42 2.86
N PHE A 77 -9.82 2.51 4.12
CA PHE A 77 -11.14 2.11 4.59
C PHE A 77 -11.95 3.31 5.06
N THR A 78 -13.26 3.19 4.94
CA THR A 78 -14.20 4.13 5.58
C THR A 78 -14.46 3.73 7.03
N GLU A 79 -14.89 4.69 7.86
CA GLU A 79 -15.20 4.45 9.27
C GLU A 79 -16.27 3.38 9.46
N GLN A 80 -17.22 3.32 8.51
CA GLN A 80 -18.31 2.33 8.53
C GLN A 80 -17.79 0.92 8.23
N GLU A 81 -16.83 0.77 7.32
CA GLU A 81 -16.29 -0.54 6.95
C GLU A 81 -15.50 -1.20 8.08
N VAL A 82 -14.80 -0.41 8.89
CA VAL A 82 -13.99 -0.93 10.01
C VAL A 82 -14.63 -0.72 11.38
N ASN A 83 -15.81 -0.10 11.44
CA ASN A 83 -16.47 0.33 12.68
C ASN A 83 -15.51 1.16 13.56
N ALA A 84 -14.94 2.22 12.99
CA ALA A 84 -13.99 3.07 13.68
C ALA A 84 -14.63 3.78 14.89
N GLN A 85 -13.84 3.97 15.95
CA GLN A 85 -14.32 4.61 17.18
C GLN A 85 -14.60 6.10 17.01
N ASN A 86 -13.83 6.77 16.15
CA ASN A 86 -14.02 8.18 15.78
C ASN A 86 -13.77 8.36 14.28
N LYS A 87 -13.99 9.59 13.80
CA LYS A 87 -13.72 9.99 12.42
C LYS A 87 -12.21 10.01 12.11
N PHE A 88 -11.84 9.55 10.91
CA PHE A 88 -10.48 9.68 10.40
C PHE A 88 -10.14 11.13 10.07
N GLU A 89 -8.86 11.49 10.25
CA GLU A 89 -8.35 12.81 9.88
C GLU A 89 -8.25 12.97 8.36
N SER A 90 -8.07 11.88 7.61
CA SER A 90 -7.94 11.91 6.16
C SER A 90 -8.68 10.77 5.48
N HIS A 91 -9.35 11.10 4.37
CA HIS A 91 -10.07 10.18 3.49
C HIS A 91 -9.39 10.03 2.11
N PHE A 92 -8.10 10.38 2.01
CA PHE A 92 -7.42 10.48 0.72
C PHE A 92 -7.43 9.15 -0.06
N MET A 93 -7.01 8.03 0.54
CA MET A 93 -6.99 6.75 -0.19
C MET A 93 -8.38 6.24 -0.53
N THR A 94 -9.37 6.43 0.35
CA THR A 94 -10.76 6.04 0.05
C THR A 94 -11.33 6.84 -1.12
N ASP A 95 -11.03 8.14 -1.19
CA ASP A 95 -11.47 8.99 -2.28
C ASP A 95 -10.71 8.67 -3.58
N PHE A 96 -9.41 8.38 -3.48
CA PHE A 96 -8.57 7.96 -4.60
C PHE A 96 -9.03 6.63 -5.22
N ILE A 97 -9.35 5.63 -4.40
CA ILE A 97 -9.84 4.32 -4.88
C ILE A 97 -11.20 4.46 -5.56
N ASN A 98 -12.07 5.32 -5.00
CA ASN A 98 -13.42 5.54 -5.54
C ASN A 98 -13.47 6.52 -6.72
N GLY A 99 -12.35 7.11 -7.13
CA GLY A 99 -12.32 8.11 -8.19
C GLY A 99 -13.04 9.42 -7.82
N LYS A 100 -13.04 9.81 -6.53
CA LYS A 100 -13.73 11.01 -6.03
C LYS A 100 -12.82 12.24 -5.89
N MET A 101 -11.57 12.17 -6.36
CA MET A 101 -10.69 13.34 -6.33
C MET A 101 -11.28 14.50 -7.15
N LYS A 102 -11.38 15.66 -6.53
CA LYS A 102 -11.74 16.87 -7.25
C LYS A 102 -10.52 17.28 -8.05
N VAL A 103 -10.56 17.09 -9.36
CA VAL A 103 -9.64 17.83 -10.23
C VAL A 103 -10.16 19.25 -10.17
N GLU A 104 -9.44 20.15 -9.49
CA GLU A 104 -9.69 21.58 -9.68
C GLU A 104 -9.52 21.80 -11.19
N GLU A 105 -10.60 22.20 -11.86
CA GLU A 105 -10.58 22.50 -13.29
C GLU A 105 -9.63 23.70 -13.50
N GLU A 106 -8.33 23.43 -13.58
CA GLU A 106 -7.46 24.29 -14.36
C GLU A 106 -8.03 24.21 -15.77
N THR A 107 -8.58 25.34 -16.23
CA THR A 107 -9.09 25.51 -17.59
C THR A 107 -7.91 25.32 -18.55
N VAL A 108 -7.66 24.07 -18.94
CA VAL A 108 -6.63 23.73 -19.92
C VAL A 108 -7.17 24.20 -21.28
N LEU A 109 -6.92 25.47 -21.61
CA LEU A 109 -7.31 26.12 -22.88
C LEU A 109 -6.74 25.40 -24.11
N PHE A 110 -5.68 24.60 -23.94
CA PHE A 110 -5.09 23.74 -24.97
C PHE A 110 -4.54 22.45 -24.35
N GLY A 111 -5.39 21.46 -24.10
CA GLY A 111 -4.94 20.13 -23.67
C GLY A 111 -6.12 19.22 -23.33
N SER A 112 -6.05 17.98 -23.79
CA SER A 112 -7.07 16.95 -23.51
C SER A 112 -7.28 16.82 -22.01
N ALA A 113 -8.53 17.03 -21.56
CA ALA A 113 -8.94 16.81 -20.18
C ALA A 113 -8.40 15.47 -19.68
N SER A 114 -7.68 15.51 -18.55
CA SER A 114 -7.21 14.30 -17.88
C SER A 114 -8.42 13.41 -17.57
N SER A 115 -8.22 12.12 -17.77
CA SER A 115 -9.24 11.06 -17.77
C SER A 115 -10.24 11.18 -16.61
N PRO A 116 -11.52 10.81 -16.82
CA PRO A 116 -12.52 10.84 -15.78
C PRO A 116 -12.04 10.00 -14.60
N ASN A 117 -12.29 10.52 -13.42
CA ASN A 117 -11.85 9.95 -12.17
C ASN A 117 -12.60 8.63 -11.91
N GLN A 118 -12.08 7.54 -12.48
CA GLN A 118 -12.75 6.25 -12.50
C GLN A 118 -12.41 5.47 -11.24
N LYS A 119 -13.44 4.80 -10.69
CA LYS A 119 -13.26 3.84 -9.60
C LYS A 119 -12.27 2.76 -10.04
N ARG A 120 -11.26 2.49 -9.21
CA ARG A 120 -10.27 1.46 -9.49
C ARG A 120 -10.87 0.06 -9.37
N GLU A 121 -10.49 -0.81 -10.29
CA GLU A 121 -10.89 -2.21 -10.29
C GLU A 121 -9.71 -3.07 -9.83
N PHE A 122 -9.97 -3.87 -8.79
CA PHE A 122 -8.96 -4.75 -8.20
C PHE A 122 -9.12 -6.18 -8.73
N SER A 123 -7.98 -6.84 -8.92
CA SER A 123 -7.91 -8.27 -9.19
C SER A 123 -8.44 -9.11 -8.02
N ALA A 124 -8.60 -10.41 -8.23
CA ALA A 124 -9.07 -11.32 -7.17
C ALA A 124 -8.08 -11.37 -5.99
N GLU A 125 -6.78 -11.42 -6.27
CA GLU A 125 -5.71 -11.45 -5.28
C GLU A 125 -5.63 -10.13 -4.51
N ALA A 126 -5.73 -9.00 -5.22
CA ALA A 126 -5.75 -7.69 -4.60
C ALA A 126 -6.99 -7.48 -3.71
N LYS A 127 -8.16 -7.99 -4.11
CA LYS A 127 -9.37 -7.99 -3.26
C LYS A 127 -9.17 -8.81 -2.00
N ALA A 128 -8.57 -10.00 -2.11
CA ALA A 128 -8.30 -10.85 -0.95
C ALA A 128 -7.38 -10.16 0.08
N VAL A 129 -6.33 -9.46 -0.39
CA VAL A 129 -5.47 -8.64 0.49
C VAL A 129 -6.27 -7.51 1.13
N PHE A 130 -7.10 -6.81 0.35
CA PHE A 130 -7.92 -5.71 0.85
C PHE A 130 -8.91 -6.16 1.93
N ASP A 131 -9.56 -7.32 1.75
CA ASP A 131 -10.51 -7.88 2.71
C ASP A 131 -9.80 -8.38 3.98
N ALA A 132 -8.66 -9.06 3.86
CA ALA A 132 -7.83 -9.43 5.01
C ALA A 132 -7.37 -8.19 5.80
N GLY A 133 -7.00 -7.11 5.08
CA GLY A 133 -6.69 -5.82 5.69
C GLY A 133 -7.89 -5.23 6.43
N ARG A 134 -9.09 -5.30 5.86
CA ARG A 134 -10.32 -4.77 6.47
C ARG A 134 -10.63 -5.45 7.80
N GLU A 135 -10.55 -6.77 7.83
CA GLU A 135 -10.74 -7.55 9.07
C GLU A 135 -9.71 -7.19 10.13
N PHE A 136 -8.44 -7.03 9.72
CA PHE A 136 -7.35 -6.62 10.59
C PHE A 136 -7.60 -5.24 11.23
N TRP A 137 -8.00 -4.22 10.44
CA TRP A 137 -8.34 -2.90 10.96
C TRP A 137 -9.60 -2.93 11.84
N SER A 138 -10.62 -3.69 11.45
CA SER A 138 -11.84 -3.80 12.25
C SER A 138 -11.56 -4.44 13.62
N TYR A 139 -10.68 -5.44 13.68
CA TYR A 139 -10.26 -6.02 14.95
C TYR A 139 -9.48 -5.03 15.82
N TYR A 140 -8.61 -4.22 15.22
CA TYR A 140 -7.92 -3.16 15.95
C TYR A 140 -8.90 -2.16 16.57
N HIS A 141 -9.89 -1.67 15.82
CA HIS A 141 -10.85 -0.69 16.34
C HIS A 141 -11.80 -1.23 17.43
N LYS A 142 -11.86 -2.55 17.66
CA LYS A 142 -12.57 -3.14 18.80
C LYS A 142 -11.82 -2.99 20.13
N GLN A 143 -10.51 -2.70 20.09
CA GLN A 143 -9.68 -2.60 21.28
C GLN A 143 -9.87 -1.26 22.01
N PRO A 144 -9.68 -1.20 23.33
CA PRO A 144 -9.82 0.06 24.08
C PRO A 144 -8.67 1.03 23.78
N ASN A 145 -8.97 2.34 23.80
CA ASN A 145 -7.99 3.45 23.68
C ASN A 145 -7.10 3.38 22.43
N VAL A 146 -7.70 3.09 21.27
CA VAL A 146 -6.96 2.97 20.01
C VAL A 146 -6.71 4.33 19.37
N ASN A 147 -5.58 4.44 18.67
CA ASN A 147 -5.34 5.58 17.80
C ASN A 147 -6.15 5.38 16.52
N VAL A 148 -7.14 6.24 16.30
CA VAL A 148 -8.06 6.14 15.16
C VAL A 148 -7.32 6.28 13.83
N ASN A 149 -6.25 7.07 13.78
CA ASN A 149 -5.44 7.28 12.58
C ASN A 149 -4.22 6.34 12.48
N ALA A 150 -4.24 5.21 13.19
CA ALA A 150 -3.15 4.26 13.20
C ALA A 150 -2.85 3.72 11.79
N SER A 151 -1.56 3.66 11.47
CA SER A 151 -1.06 2.94 10.29
C SER A 151 -0.91 1.45 10.58
N LEU A 152 -0.64 0.64 9.55
CA LEU A 152 -0.32 -0.78 9.72
C LEU A 152 0.81 -0.99 10.75
N TYR A 153 1.83 -0.14 10.70
CA TYR A 153 2.96 -0.21 11.63
C TYR A 153 2.50 0.04 13.06
N ASP A 154 1.69 1.09 13.28
CA ASP A 154 1.22 1.46 14.62
C ASP A 154 0.28 0.38 15.21
N ILE A 155 -0.56 -0.23 14.38
CA ILE A 155 -1.42 -1.36 14.81
C ILE A 155 -0.55 -2.55 15.22
N ARG A 156 0.48 -2.89 14.43
CA ARG A 156 1.42 -3.95 14.80
C ARG A 156 2.15 -3.63 16.10
N GLU A 157 2.58 -2.38 16.26
CA GLU A 157 3.25 -1.93 17.49
C GLU A 157 2.32 -2.06 18.71
N TYR A 158 1.03 -1.74 18.57
CA TYR A 158 0.03 -1.90 19.63
C TYR A 158 -0.06 -3.35 20.12
N PHE A 159 -0.18 -4.32 19.22
CA PHE A 159 -0.33 -5.73 19.60
C PHE A 159 0.98 -6.42 19.97
N GLN A 160 2.08 -6.11 19.27
CA GLN A 160 3.37 -6.77 19.47
C GLN A 160 4.15 -6.15 20.63
N GLY A 161 3.93 -4.87 20.93
CA GLY A 161 4.70 -4.12 21.90
C GLY A 161 6.19 -4.00 21.51
N ARG A 162 6.98 -3.47 22.44
CA ARG A 162 8.44 -3.32 22.29
C ARG A 162 9.17 -4.10 23.37
N ASN A 163 10.38 -4.54 23.07
CA ASN A 163 11.31 -5.11 24.05
C ASN A 163 12.07 -4.01 24.82
N GLU A 164 12.88 -4.42 25.79
CA GLU A 164 13.71 -3.54 26.63
C GLU A 164 14.66 -2.62 25.84
N LYS A 165 15.04 -3.03 24.61
CA LYS A 165 15.90 -2.26 23.70
C LYS A 165 15.09 -1.35 22.77
N GLY A 166 13.79 -1.24 22.97
CA GLY A 166 12.88 -0.44 22.15
C GLY A 166 12.59 -1.01 20.75
N ARG A 167 12.95 -2.26 20.46
CA ARG A 167 12.61 -2.93 19.17
C ARG A 167 11.23 -3.59 19.28
N MET A 168 10.42 -3.48 18.22
CA MET A 168 9.12 -4.14 18.15
C MET A 168 9.28 -5.66 18.20
N ASN A 169 8.44 -6.35 18.96
CA ASN A 169 8.50 -7.81 19.05
C ASN A 169 8.01 -8.47 17.76
N SER A 170 8.49 -9.68 17.47
CA SER A 170 8.06 -10.42 16.26
C SER A 170 6.70 -11.11 16.42
N LYS A 171 6.26 -11.33 17.67
CA LYS A 171 5.04 -12.04 18.04
C LYS A 171 4.26 -11.23 19.09
N SER A 172 2.97 -11.49 19.17
CA SER A 172 2.08 -11.03 20.23
C SER A 172 1.53 -12.24 20.98
N ASN A 173 1.03 -12.02 22.20
CA ASN A 173 0.27 -13.02 22.96
C ASN A 173 -1.20 -13.13 22.48
N ASP A 174 -1.67 -12.16 21.69
CA ASP A 174 -3.01 -12.19 21.11
C ASP A 174 -3.05 -13.18 19.93
N ALA A 175 -3.68 -14.34 20.16
CA ALA A 175 -3.79 -15.39 19.15
C ALA A 175 -4.65 -14.98 17.94
N HIS A 176 -5.70 -14.18 18.15
CA HIS A 176 -6.58 -13.75 17.07
C HIS A 176 -5.88 -12.71 16.18
N TYR A 177 -5.17 -11.77 16.78
CA TYR A 177 -4.27 -10.87 16.06
C TYR A 177 -3.24 -11.65 15.23
N MET A 178 -2.61 -12.67 15.82
CA MET A 178 -1.59 -13.48 15.15
C MET A 178 -2.15 -14.24 13.94
N GLN A 179 -3.42 -14.68 14.01
CA GLN A 179 -4.13 -15.26 12.88
C GLN A 179 -4.36 -14.21 11.77
N LEU A 180 -4.91 -13.04 12.11
CA LEU A 180 -5.22 -11.98 11.13
C LEU A 180 -3.97 -11.44 10.41
N ILE A 181 -2.88 -11.17 11.16
CA ILE A 181 -1.63 -10.71 10.55
C ILE A 181 -0.95 -11.82 9.73
N GLY A 182 -1.13 -13.08 10.12
CA GLY A 182 -0.68 -14.24 9.34
C GLY A 182 -1.42 -14.32 8.01
N GLU A 183 -2.74 -14.21 8.03
CA GLU A 183 -3.59 -14.21 6.84
C GLU A 183 -3.25 -13.05 5.90
N LEU A 184 -3.13 -11.83 6.41
CA LEU A 184 -2.74 -10.66 5.62
C LEU A 184 -1.39 -10.87 4.92
N ARG A 185 -0.40 -11.46 5.61
CA ARG A 185 0.91 -11.78 5.04
C ARG A 185 0.84 -12.86 3.97
N ASN A 186 0.01 -13.89 4.18
CA ASN A 186 -0.19 -14.94 3.19
C ASN A 186 -0.81 -14.37 1.90
N GLN A 187 -1.86 -13.55 2.03
CA GLN A 187 -2.48 -12.89 0.88
C GLN A 187 -1.51 -11.94 0.17
N LEU A 188 -0.68 -11.20 0.92
CA LEU A 188 0.39 -10.38 0.35
C LEU A 188 1.41 -11.19 -0.43
N ASN A 189 1.76 -12.40 0.03
CA ASN A 189 2.67 -13.28 -0.70
C ASN A 189 2.06 -13.78 -2.01
N PHE A 190 0.77 -14.16 -2.01
CA PHE A 190 0.08 -14.54 -3.25
C PHE A 190 0.02 -13.39 -4.25
N LEU A 191 -0.27 -12.17 -3.77
CA LEU A 191 -0.23 -10.98 -4.61
C LEU A 191 1.19 -10.70 -5.13
N ALA A 192 2.22 -10.87 -4.30
CA ALA A 192 3.61 -10.73 -4.73
C ALA A 192 3.98 -11.75 -5.81
N ASP A 193 3.54 -13.01 -5.67
CA ASP A 193 3.80 -14.07 -6.66
C ASP A 193 3.13 -13.77 -8.01
N LYS A 194 1.98 -13.10 -8.01
CA LYS A 194 1.34 -12.58 -9.22
C LYS A 194 2.10 -11.39 -9.84
N ILE A 195 2.63 -10.50 -9.01
CA ILE A 195 3.40 -9.32 -9.45
C ILE A 195 4.76 -9.75 -10.06
N LYS A 196 5.44 -10.74 -9.49
CA LYS A 196 6.78 -11.20 -9.93
C LYS A 196 6.94 -11.42 -11.43
N PRO A 197 6.14 -12.23 -12.13
CA PRO A 197 6.31 -12.45 -13.58
C PRO A 197 6.18 -11.15 -14.38
N LYS A 198 5.29 -10.23 -13.96
CA LYS A 198 5.13 -8.93 -14.60
C LYS A 198 6.37 -8.03 -14.47
N ILE A 199 7.16 -8.18 -13.40
CA ILE A 199 8.42 -7.45 -13.22
C ILE A 199 9.40 -7.80 -14.35
N TYR A 200 9.51 -9.09 -14.70
CA TYR A 200 10.35 -9.55 -15.79
C TYR A 200 9.74 -9.24 -17.17
N GLU A 201 8.42 -9.41 -17.33
CA GLU A 201 7.68 -9.05 -18.57
C GLU A 201 7.90 -7.57 -18.95
N TYR A 202 7.88 -6.68 -17.96
CA TYR A 202 8.08 -5.24 -18.17
C TYR A 202 9.54 -4.80 -18.05
N GLU A 203 10.48 -5.74 -18.00
CA GLU A 203 11.93 -5.50 -17.97
C GLU A 203 12.39 -4.60 -16.81
N PHE A 204 11.64 -4.59 -15.69
CA PHE A 204 12.10 -3.96 -14.45
C PHE A 204 13.31 -4.69 -13.86
N LEU A 205 13.43 -5.99 -14.14
CA LEU A 205 14.58 -6.84 -13.89
C LEU A 205 14.80 -7.75 -15.10
N LYS A 206 16.06 -8.13 -15.36
CA LYS A 206 16.40 -9.18 -16.31
C LYS A 206 16.49 -10.52 -15.57
N GLU A 207 16.09 -11.60 -16.23
CA GLU A 207 16.30 -12.96 -15.76
C GLU A 207 17.78 -13.32 -15.61
#